data_AF-A0A7Y3P087-F1
#
_entry.id   AF-A0A7Y3P087-F1
#
_cell.length_a   1.000
_cell.length_b   1.000
_cell.length_c   1.000
_cell.angle_alpha   90.00
_cell.angle_beta   90.00
_cell.angle_gamma   90.00
#
_symmetry.space_group_name_H-M   'P 1'
#
loop_
_entity.id
_entity.type
_entity.pdbx_description
1 polymer ?
#
loop_
_entity_poly.entity_id
_entity_poly.type
_entity_poly.pdbx_seq_one_letter_code
_entity_poly.pdbx_strand_id
1 'polypeptide(L)'
;MKKSGIAGSVMLIITGLAYILVQSSFITPPKGDDELDMLKSSTLVVVLLEENPKTDAKLKHNIAKLKVYQDYIKTYNDNIKALAAKYLSISAGITFKTMSEVINLSQNERESYSYLMYDRSPVSMPGGGPLTNFAFDFYAKQQEELQGMSDDYKDLINFDAADPKYHGEDDYRRLEVYAKSKKGASVLMFMESLDMIVPTQGSLALCLTGIQKQFNDVNNPPEAKGKKDEEKEAAREKARKDVAIARRKMLLVWKDELARGVTELKIKPNYAYPFKLVSREEFDQAILTKDTSCCLLVMYPASKTQGEYRATVNYEHRIVDAETDEVLVAAVPEVRNGGMPPSYQKITDKQFKDLVTAEDDEVK
;
A
#
# COMPACT_ATOMS: atom_id res chain seq x y z
N MET A 1 61.01 2.11 0.70
CA MET A 1 59.80 1.26 0.80
C MET A 1 58.77 1.98 1.67
N LYS A 2 57.78 2.64 1.07
CA LYS A 2 56.69 3.34 1.78
C LYS A 2 55.54 2.35 1.98
N LYS A 3 55.17 2.08 3.25
CA LYS A 3 53.99 1.29 3.61
C LYS A 3 52.76 2.18 3.45
N SER A 4 51.90 1.87 2.49
CA SER A 4 50.55 2.43 2.40
C SER A 4 49.64 1.67 3.36
N GLY A 5 49.25 2.31 4.46
CA GLY A 5 48.18 1.83 5.33
C GLY A 5 46.85 2.06 4.64
N ILE A 6 46.16 0.98 4.27
CA ILE A 6 44.77 1.02 3.82
C ILE A 6 43.94 1.21 5.09
N ALA A 7 43.47 2.44 5.32
CA ALA A 7 42.42 2.70 6.29
C ALA A 7 41.12 2.12 5.74
N GLY A 8 40.73 0.95 6.26
CA GLY A 8 39.41 0.39 6.02
C GLY A 8 38.36 1.27 6.68
N SER A 9 37.63 2.05 5.87
CA SER A 9 36.41 2.72 6.30
C SER A 9 35.36 1.67 6.61
N VAL A 10 35.21 1.34 7.90
CA VAL A 10 34.04 0.63 8.43
C VAL A 10 32.87 1.62 8.34
N MET A 11 32.13 1.54 7.23
CA MET A 11 30.87 2.26 7.08
C MET A 11 29.86 1.59 8.00
N LEU A 12 29.52 2.26 9.09
CA LEU A 12 28.51 1.82 10.05
C LEU A 12 27.16 1.68 9.35
N ILE A 13 26.72 0.43 9.16
CA ILE A 13 25.35 0.05 8.81
C ILE A 13 24.48 0.30 10.06
N ILE A 14 24.20 1.58 10.35
CA ILE A 14 23.15 1.99 11.30
C ILE A 14 22.01 2.54 10.44
N THR A 15 21.29 1.65 9.76
CA THR A 15 20.13 2.05 8.93
C THR A 15 18.92 1.11 9.04
N GLY A 16 19.07 -0.12 9.55
CA GLY A 16 17.96 -1.09 9.57
C GLY A 16 16.76 -0.69 10.44
N LEU A 17 17.00 -0.38 11.72
CA LEU A 17 15.90 -0.13 12.68
C LEU A 17 15.18 1.22 12.49
N ALA A 18 15.80 2.21 11.84
CA ALA A 18 15.17 3.50 11.61
C ALA A 18 14.32 3.53 10.32
N TYR A 19 14.51 2.57 9.41
CA TYR A 19 13.84 2.60 8.10
C TYR A 19 12.48 1.89 8.09
N ILE A 20 12.22 0.94 9.00
CA ILE A 20 10.90 0.29 9.13
C ILE A 20 9.80 1.30 9.55
N LEU A 21 10.18 2.45 10.12
CA LEU A 21 9.26 3.57 10.40
C LEU A 21 8.85 4.35 9.15
N VAL A 22 9.47 4.16 7.98
CA VAL A 22 9.32 5.07 6.83
C VAL A 22 7.88 5.11 6.28
N GLN A 23 7.12 4.01 6.35
CA GLN A 23 5.70 4.02 5.94
C GLN A 23 4.81 4.75 6.97
N SER A 24 5.07 4.59 8.27
CA SER A 24 4.39 5.39 9.32
C SER A 24 4.83 6.87 9.35
N SER A 25 5.94 7.21 8.69
CA SER A 25 6.52 8.57 8.72
C SER A 25 5.91 9.53 7.70
N PHE A 26 5.25 9.03 6.66
CA PHE A 26 4.69 9.88 5.59
C PHE A 26 3.27 10.35 5.84
N ILE A 27 2.53 9.69 6.73
CA ILE A 27 1.29 10.24 7.26
C ILE A 27 1.69 10.95 8.54
N THR A 28 1.82 12.28 8.48
CA THR A 28 1.80 13.03 9.74
C THR A 28 0.48 12.66 10.40
N PRO A 29 0.47 12.01 11.58
CA PRO A 29 -0.77 11.62 12.23
C PRO A 29 -1.68 12.85 12.28
N PRO A 30 -3.00 12.68 12.10
CA PRO A 30 -3.94 13.79 12.11
C PRO A 30 -3.62 14.69 13.30
N LYS A 31 -3.42 15.99 13.03
CA LYS A 31 -2.81 16.92 13.99
C LYS A 31 -3.74 17.28 15.16
N GLY A 32 -4.91 16.66 15.28
CA GLY A 32 -5.89 16.94 16.32
C GLY A 32 -6.84 15.77 16.57
N ASP A 33 -7.31 15.68 17.81
CA ASP A 33 -8.32 14.71 18.26
C ASP A 33 -9.66 14.91 17.52
N ASP A 34 -9.99 16.15 17.14
CA ASP A 34 -11.25 16.48 16.47
C ASP A 34 -11.45 15.75 15.13
N GLU A 35 -10.42 15.65 14.29
CA GLU A 35 -10.52 14.95 13.01
C GLU A 35 -10.79 13.46 13.19
N LEU A 36 -10.15 12.85 14.20
CA LEU A 36 -10.34 11.43 14.53
C LEU A 36 -11.72 11.17 15.13
N ASP A 37 -12.19 12.03 16.03
CA ASP A 37 -13.52 11.92 16.65
C ASP A 37 -14.63 12.10 15.61
N MET A 38 -14.43 12.99 14.65
CA MET A 38 -15.37 13.15 13.56
C MET A 38 -15.37 11.93 12.62
N LEU A 39 -14.21 11.33 12.30
CA LEU A 39 -14.17 10.06 11.54
C LEU A 39 -14.93 8.93 12.28
N LYS A 40 -14.76 8.82 13.60
CA LYS A 40 -15.45 7.81 14.41
C LYS A 40 -16.96 8.00 14.45
N SER A 41 -17.42 9.25 14.46
CA SER A 41 -18.85 9.59 14.59
C SER A 41 -19.58 9.74 13.25
N SER A 42 -18.86 9.88 12.13
CA SER A 42 -19.43 9.98 10.80
C SER A 42 -19.80 8.61 10.20
N THR A 43 -20.59 8.63 9.13
CA THR A 43 -20.69 7.47 8.23
C THR A 43 -19.56 7.54 7.20
N LEU A 44 -18.83 6.44 7.01
CA LEU A 44 -17.83 6.30 5.96
C LEU A 44 -18.50 5.97 4.62
N VAL A 45 -18.40 6.88 3.67
CA VAL A 45 -18.79 6.67 2.27
C VAL A 45 -17.61 6.02 1.54
N VAL A 46 -17.78 4.76 1.14
CA VAL A 46 -16.85 4.10 0.23
C VAL A 46 -17.21 4.51 -1.20
N VAL A 47 -16.28 5.23 -1.85
CA VAL A 47 -16.46 5.78 -3.19
C VAL A 47 -16.21 4.70 -4.24
N LEU A 48 -17.27 4.29 -4.94
CA LEU A 48 -17.23 3.27 -5.98
C LEU A 48 -16.70 3.84 -7.30
N LEU A 49 -15.98 3.00 -8.05
CA LEU A 49 -15.54 3.33 -9.41
C LEU A 49 -16.73 3.39 -10.37
N GLU A 50 -16.59 4.22 -11.40
CA GLU A 50 -17.62 4.45 -12.43
C GLU A 50 -17.02 4.31 -13.83
N GLU A 51 -17.86 3.86 -14.78
CA GLU A 51 -17.51 3.90 -16.20
C GLU A 51 -17.42 5.35 -16.69
N ASN A 52 -16.45 5.60 -17.57
CA ASN A 52 -16.19 6.90 -18.15
C ASN A 52 -16.69 6.89 -19.61
N PRO A 53 -17.71 7.71 -19.95
CA PRO A 53 -18.27 7.73 -21.30
C PRO A 53 -17.23 8.01 -22.39
N LYS A 54 -16.17 8.75 -22.09
CA LYS A 54 -15.08 9.03 -23.04
C LYS A 54 -14.29 7.76 -23.34
N THR A 55 -14.04 6.93 -22.33
CA THR A 55 -13.30 5.66 -22.47
C THR A 55 -14.15 4.61 -23.15
N ASP A 56 -15.43 4.51 -22.82
CA ASP A 56 -16.36 3.62 -23.53
C ASP A 56 -16.43 3.96 -25.01
N ALA A 57 -16.57 5.25 -25.33
CA ALA A 57 -16.58 5.72 -26.71
C ALA A 57 -15.26 5.42 -27.45
N LYS A 58 -14.11 5.48 -26.76
CA LYS A 58 -12.79 5.15 -27.29
C LYS A 58 -12.61 3.64 -27.51
N LEU A 59 -13.16 2.80 -26.62
CA LEU A 59 -13.01 1.34 -26.63
C LEU A 59 -14.13 0.61 -27.36
N LYS A 60 -15.20 1.29 -27.81
CA LYS A 60 -16.37 0.67 -28.47
C LYS A 60 -16.05 -0.22 -29.67
N HIS A 61 -14.93 0.03 -30.37
CA HIS A 61 -14.48 -0.79 -31.50
C HIS A 61 -13.48 -1.89 -31.11
N ASN A 62 -13.06 -1.94 -29.84
CA ASN A 62 -12.23 -2.99 -29.26
C ASN A 62 -12.98 -3.65 -28.10
N ILE A 63 -13.96 -4.50 -28.45
CA ILE A 63 -14.90 -5.13 -27.52
C ILE A 63 -14.17 -5.88 -26.40
N ALA A 64 -13.06 -6.55 -26.70
CA ALA A 64 -12.28 -7.27 -25.69
C ALA A 64 -11.72 -6.33 -24.62
N LYS A 65 -11.13 -5.19 -25.02
CA LYS A 65 -10.60 -4.19 -24.08
C LYS A 65 -11.70 -3.48 -23.31
N LEU A 66 -12.82 -3.16 -23.97
CA LEU A 66 -14.00 -2.60 -23.30
C LEU A 66 -14.51 -3.54 -22.20
N LYS A 67 -14.59 -4.84 -22.49
CA LYS A 67 -15.02 -5.83 -21.50
C LYS A 67 -14.07 -5.90 -20.31
N VAL A 68 -12.75 -5.90 -20.53
CA VAL A 68 -11.75 -5.90 -19.43
C VAL A 68 -11.91 -4.66 -18.56
N TYR A 69 -12.12 -3.48 -19.16
CA TYR A 69 -12.38 -2.23 -18.45
C TYR A 69 -13.63 -2.30 -17.56
N GLN A 70 -14.74 -2.80 -18.10
CA GLN A 70 -16.00 -2.92 -17.37
C GLN A 70 -15.93 -4.00 -16.27
N ASP A 71 -15.33 -5.15 -16.58
CA ASP A 71 -15.12 -6.24 -15.63
C ASP A 71 -14.23 -5.79 -14.47
N TYR A 72 -13.21 -4.97 -14.73
CA TYR A 72 -12.36 -4.37 -13.71
C TYR A 72 -13.19 -3.55 -12.72
N ILE A 73 -13.99 -2.59 -13.21
CA ILE A 73 -14.80 -1.69 -12.38
C ILE A 73 -15.78 -2.52 -11.55
N LYS A 74 -16.46 -3.46 -12.19
CA LYS A 74 -17.41 -4.36 -11.53
C LYS A 74 -16.72 -5.18 -10.43
N THR A 75 -15.59 -5.81 -10.75
CA THR A 75 -14.86 -6.68 -9.82
C THR A 75 -14.37 -5.90 -8.61
N TYR A 76 -13.78 -4.71 -8.81
CA TYR A 76 -13.37 -3.83 -7.71
C TYR A 76 -14.57 -3.46 -6.84
N ASN A 77 -15.66 -2.97 -7.45
CA ASN A 77 -16.85 -2.52 -6.74
C ASN A 77 -17.52 -3.65 -5.93
N ASP A 78 -17.59 -4.86 -6.48
CA ASP A 78 -18.14 -6.02 -5.79
C ASP A 78 -17.24 -6.43 -4.61
N ASN A 79 -15.93 -6.46 -4.81
CA ASN A 79 -14.99 -6.84 -3.75
C ASN A 79 -14.95 -5.81 -2.62
N ILE A 80 -14.85 -4.51 -2.91
CA ILE A 80 -14.81 -3.48 -1.86
C ILE A 80 -16.11 -3.46 -1.05
N LYS A 81 -17.27 -3.68 -1.69
CA LYS A 81 -18.56 -3.83 -0.99
C LYS A 81 -18.58 -5.01 -0.03
N ALA A 82 -18.05 -6.16 -0.45
CA ALA A 82 -18.00 -7.36 0.36
C ALA A 82 -17.04 -7.25 1.56
N LEU A 83 -15.97 -6.47 1.41
CA LEU A 83 -14.84 -6.47 2.36
C LEU A 83 -14.81 -5.26 3.28
N ALA A 84 -15.25 -4.07 2.84
CA ALA A 84 -15.12 -2.84 3.64
C ALA A 84 -15.76 -2.98 5.03
N ALA A 85 -17.01 -3.43 5.11
CA ALA A 85 -17.69 -3.64 6.40
C ALA A 85 -17.16 -4.81 7.23
N LYS A 86 -16.42 -5.74 6.60
CA LYS A 86 -15.79 -6.88 7.28
C LYS A 86 -14.49 -6.47 7.99
N TYR A 87 -13.70 -5.60 7.35
CA TYR A 87 -12.34 -5.27 7.81
C TYR A 87 -12.21 -3.87 8.42
N LEU A 88 -13.17 -2.96 8.19
CA LEU A 88 -13.15 -1.62 8.75
C LEU A 88 -14.21 -1.44 9.84
N SER A 89 -13.76 -0.88 10.96
CA SER A 89 -14.56 -0.42 12.09
C SER A 89 -14.10 0.96 12.56
N ILE A 90 -13.68 1.82 11.61
CA ILE A 90 -13.10 3.14 11.89
C ILE A 90 -14.14 4.27 12.02
N SER A 91 -15.42 3.99 11.74
CA SER A 91 -16.52 4.97 11.67
C SER A 91 -17.82 4.38 12.23
N ALA A 92 -18.88 5.20 12.35
CA ALA A 92 -20.16 4.79 12.93
C ALA A 92 -20.96 3.84 12.02
N GLY A 93 -20.65 3.83 10.72
CA GLY A 93 -21.31 2.98 9.73
C GLY A 93 -20.70 3.17 8.35
N ILE A 94 -21.01 2.27 7.43
CA ILE A 94 -20.49 2.30 6.06
C ILE A 94 -21.64 2.38 5.06
N THR A 95 -21.49 3.25 4.07
CA THR A 95 -22.36 3.31 2.89
C THR A 95 -21.53 3.36 1.62
N PHE A 96 -22.15 3.03 0.48
CA PHE A 96 -21.48 2.96 -0.80
C PHE A 96 -22.13 3.95 -1.76
N LYS A 97 -21.31 4.82 -2.36
CA LYS A 97 -21.77 5.81 -3.34
C LYS A 97 -20.75 5.90 -4.46
N THR A 98 -21.21 6.13 -5.68
CA THR A 98 -20.37 6.57 -6.78
C THR A 98 -19.93 8.03 -6.59
N MET A 99 -18.88 8.47 -7.29
CA MET A 99 -18.46 9.87 -7.21
C MET A 99 -19.56 10.80 -7.73
N SER A 100 -20.27 10.41 -8.80
CA SER A 100 -21.45 11.14 -9.30
C SER A 100 -22.54 11.31 -8.23
N GLU A 101 -22.78 10.31 -7.37
CA GLU A 101 -23.72 10.44 -6.26
C GLU A 101 -23.17 11.36 -5.15
N VAL A 102 -21.87 11.28 -4.85
CA VAL A 102 -21.23 12.12 -3.83
C VAL A 102 -21.31 13.61 -4.17
N ILE A 103 -21.05 14.01 -5.42
CA ILE A 103 -21.08 15.42 -5.82
C ILE A 103 -22.50 16.03 -5.82
N ASN A 104 -23.52 15.17 -5.85
CA ASN A 104 -24.94 15.57 -5.81
C ASN A 104 -25.51 15.63 -4.38
N LEU A 105 -24.75 15.20 -3.37
CA LEU A 105 -25.11 15.39 -1.97
C LEU A 105 -25.11 16.89 -1.63
N SER A 106 -26.02 17.29 -0.74
CA SER A 106 -25.96 18.64 -0.17
C SER A 106 -24.68 18.84 0.63
N GLN A 107 -24.25 20.09 0.79
CA GLN A 107 -23.06 20.40 1.60
C GLN A 107 -23.17 19.82 3.02
N ASN A 108 -24.34 19.93 3.66
CA ASN A 108 -24.56 19.43 5.02
C ASN A 108 -24.42 17.91 5.10
N GLU A 109 -24.93 17.17 4.11
CA GLU A 109 -24.75 15.72 4.03
C GLU A 109 -23.28 15.38 3.85
N ARG A 110 -22.59 16.03 2.91
CA ARG A 110 -21.16 15.77 2.67
C ARG A 110 -20.32 16.00 3.91
N GLU A 111 -20.58 17.09 4.62
CA GLU A 111 -19.89 17.46 5.85
C GLU A 111 -20.16 16.50 7.02
N SER A 112 -21.24 15.69 6.96
CA SER A 112 -21.53 14.65 7.95
C SER A 112 -20.89 13.30 7.65
N TYR A 113 -20.18 13.19 6.52
CA TYR A 113 -19.52 11.96 6.08
C TYR A 113 -17.99 12.06 6.14
N SER A 114 -17.38 10.89 6.25
CA SER A 114 -15.98 10.64 5.89
C SER A 114 -15.94 9.79 4.62
N TYR A 115 -14.80 9.74 3.93
CA TYR A 115 -14.72 9.11 2.61
C TYR A 115 -13.57 8.11 2.56
N LEU A 116 -13.82 6.92 2.03
CA LEU A 116 -12.78 5.96 1.61
C LEU A 116 -12.78 5.94 0.08
N MET A 117 -11.65 6.21 -0.54
CA MET A 117 -11.58 6.24 -2.00
C MET A 117 -10.38 5.48 -2.56
N TYR A 118 -10.51 5.09 -3.82
CA TYR A 118 -9.44 4.51 -4.61
C TYR A 118 -8.66 5.62 -5.32
N ASP A 119 -7.35 5.66 -5.16
CA ASP A 119 -6.52 6.70 -5.79
C ASP A 119 -5.27 6.10 -6.44
N ARG A 120 -4.61 6.90 -7.28
CA ARG A 120 -3.29 6.64 -7.84
C ARG A 120 -2.21 7.30 -6.98
N SER A 121 -1.04 6.68 -6.89
CA SER A 121 0.06 7.36 -6.21
C SER A 121 0.52 8.59 -6.98
N PRO A 122 0.69 9.74 -6.31
CA PRO A 122 1.31 10.90 -6.91
C PRO A 122 2.78 10.60 -7.24
N VAL A 123 3.31 11.29 -8.25
CA VAL A 123 4.75 11.32 -8.53
C VAL A 123 5.40 12.32 -7.59
N SER A 124 6.34 11.90 -6.76
CA SER A 124 7.15 12.83 -5.96
C SER A 124 8.30 13.38 -6.83
N MET A 125 8.40 14.71 -6.94
CA MET A 125 9.57 15.36 -7.56
C MET A 125 10.78 15.34 -6.62
N PRO A 126 12.02 15.29 -7.16
CA PRO A 126 13.21 15.62 -6.42
C PRO A 126 13.09 17.09 -6.00
N GLY A 127 12.90 17.36 -4.70
CA GLY A 127 12.63 18.71 -4.18
C GLY A 127 11.31 18.86 -3.41
N GLY A 128 10.52 17.79 -3.25
CA GLY A 128 9.59 17.67 -2.12
C GLY A 128 8.14 18.09 -2.36
N GLY A 129 7.68 18.16 -3.61
CA GLY A 129 6.27 18.35 -3.95
C GLY A 129 5.74 17.20 -4.82
N PRO A 130 4.54 16.66 -4.55
CA PRO A 130 3.87 15.81 -5.53
C PRO A 130 3.51 16.63 -6.77
N LEU A 131 3.79 16.12 -7.96
CA LEU A 131 3.48 16.82 -9.23
C LEU A 131 1.98 16.99 -9.45
N THR A 132 1.20 16.03 -8.98
CA THR A 132 -0.26 16.00 -9.10
C THR A 132 -0.80 15.21 -7.92
N ASN A 133 -0.98 15.85 -6.77
CA ASN A 133 -2.01 15.32 -5.88
C ASN A 133 -3.33 15.65 -6.58
N PHE A 134 -4.10 14.64 -6.97
CA PHE A 134 -5.53 14.85 -7.07
C PHE A 134 -5.98 15.20 -5.66
N ALA A 135 -6.03 16.50 -5.36
CA ALA A 135 -6.49 16.97 -4.08
C ALA A 135 -8.01 16.84 -4.10
N PHE A 136 -8.51 15.69 -3.70
CA PHE A 136 -9.94 15.47 -3.53
C PHE A 136 -10.39 16.26 -2.31
N ASP A 137 -11.15 17.34 -2.54
CA ASP A 137 -11.84 18.06 -1.49
C ASP A 137 -13.35 17.77 -1.49
N PHE A 138 -13.73 16.69 -0.80
CA PHE A 138 -15.13 16.29 -0.62
C PHE A 138 -15.99 17.34 0.08
N TYR A 139 -15.39 18.33 0.71
CA TYR A 139 -16.08 19.40 1.44
C TYR A 139 -16.04 20.74 0.69
N ALA A 140 -15.56 20.74 -0.56
CA ALA A 140 -15.60 21.89 -1.45
C ALA A 140 -17.03 22.46 -1.57
N LYS A 141 -17.12 23.80 -1.51
CA LYS A 141 -18.40 24.52 -1.58
C LYS A 141 -18.83 24.84 -3.01
N GLN A 142 -17.86 24.89 -3.93
CA GLN A 142 -18.10 25.22 -5.33
C GLN A 142 -18.43 23.94 -6.10
N GLN A 143 -19.51 23.96 -6.87
CA GLN A 143 -19.95 22.77 -7.61
C GLN A 143 -18.95 22.41 -8.73
N GLU A 144 -18.24 23.41 -9.27
CA GLU A 144 -17.23 23.24 -10.30
C GLU A 144 -16.01 22.45 -9.81
N GLU A 145 -15.57 22.69 -8.58
CA GLU A 145 -14.46 21.95 -7.95
C GLU A 145 -14.83 20.46 -7.81
N LEU A 146 -16.05 20.18 -7.37
CA LEU A 146 -16.58 18.82 -7.21
C LEU A 146 -16.77 18.12 -8.57
N GLN A 147 -17.21 18.86 -9.59
CA GLN A 147 -17.33 18.32 -10.93
C GLN A 147 -15.95 17.95 -11.50
N GLY A 148 -14.94 18.79 -11.28
CA GLY A 148 -13.54 18.48 -11.63
C GLY A 148 -13.05 17.19 -10.97
N MET A 149 -13.34 17.00 -9.67
CA MET A 149 -13.03 15.75 -8.96
C MET A 149 -13.73 14.53 -9.57
N SER A 150 -14.99 14.66 -9.99
CA SER A 150 -15.74 13.57 -10.62
C SER A 150 -15.10 13.14 -11.94
N ASP A 151 -14.70 14.12 -12.75
CA ASP A 151 -14.04 13.87 -14.03
C ASP A 151 -12.67 13.21 -13.81
N ASP A 152 -11.87 13.72 -12.88
CA ASP A 152 -10.56 13.16 -12.50
C ASP A 152 -10.68 11.72 -11.95
N TYR A 153 -11.70 11.46 -11.12
CA TYR A 153 -11.93 10.13 -10.55
C TYR A 153 -12.31 9.10 -11.62
N LYS A 154 -13.16 9.49 -12.59
CA LYS A 154 -13.50 8.66 -13.75
C LYS A 154 -12.32 8.42 -14.68
N ASP A 155 -11.29 9.27 -14.62
CA ASP A 155 -10.07 9.11 -15.40
C ASP A 155 -9.06 8.14 -14.74
N LEU A 156 -9.24 7.73 -13.47
CA LEU A 156 -8.33 6.83 -12.76
C LEU A 156 -8.17 5.47 -13.46
N ILE A 157 -9.22 4.95 -14.10
CA ILE A 157 -9.20 3.63 -14.74
C ILE A 157 -8.86 3.71 -16.24
N ASN A 158 -8.81 4.92 -16.81
CA ASN A 158 -8.61 5.12 -18.25
C ASN A 158 -7.26 4.65 -18.78
N PHE A 159 -6.29 4.41 -17.89
CA PHE A 159 -4.88 4.25 -18.27
C PHE A 159 -4.39 2.79 -18.32
N ASP A 160 -4.96 1.85 -17.56
CA ASP A 160 -4.29 0.56 -17.29
C ASP A 160 -4.94 -0.68 -17.92
N ALA A 161 -6.26 -0.72 -18.10
CA ALA A 161 -6.94 -1.95 -18.52
C ALA A 161 -6.69 -2.32 -20.01
N ALA A 162 -6.23 -1.37 -20.83
CA ALA A 162 -6.30 -1.46 -22.28
C ALA A 162 -4.95 -1.59 -22.99
N ASP A 163 -3.80 -1.33 -22.35
CA ASP A 163 -2.50 -1.47 -23.02
C ASP A 163 -1.47 -2.21 -22.15
N PRO A 164 -1.19 -3.50 -22.48
CA PRO A 164 -0.14 -4.28 -21.83
C PRO A 164 1.24 -3.64 -21.84
N LYS A 165 1.53 -2.71 -22.77
CA LYS A 165 2.82 -2.01 -22.79
C LYS A 165 2.97 -0.98 -21.68
N TYR A 166 1.86 -0.53 -21.09
CA TYR A 166 1.83 0.42 -19.98
C TYR A 166 1.47 -0.25 -18.66
N HIS A 167 1.68 -1.58 -18.56
CA HIS A 167 1.50 -2.33 -17.31
C HIS A 167 2.34 -1.74 -16.18
N GLY A 168 1.79 -0.79 -15.44
CA GLY A 168 2.12 -0.50 -14.05
C GLY A 168 3.53 -0.04 -13.71
N GLU A 169 4.50 0.02 -14.63
CA GLU A 169 5.91 0.28 -14.27
C GLU A 169 6.09 1.55 -13.44
N ASP A 170 5.24 2.54 -13.70
CA ASP A 170 5.27 3.84 -13.07
C ASP A 170 4.05 4.09 -12.16
N ASP A 171 3.08 3.19 -12.04
CA ASP A 171 1.83 3.48 -11.33
C ASP A 171 1.46 2.41 -10.33
N TYR A 172 0.97 2.85 -9.18
CA TYR A 172 0.39 1.99 -8.17
C TYR A 172 -0.83 2.63 -7.55
N ARG A 173 -1.63 1.77 -6.94
CA ARG A 173 -2.96 2.10 -6.46
C ARG A 173 -2.96 2.06 -4.96
N ARG A 174 -3.84 2.84 -4.35
CA ARG A 174 -3.97 2.94 -2.91
C ARG A 174 -5.41 3.22 -2.53
N LEU A 175 -5.74 2.91 -1.29
CA LEU A 175 -6.96 3.36 -0.66
C LEU A 175 -6.64 4.49 0.31
N GLU A 176 -7.48 5.52 0.32
CA GLU A 176 -7.30 6.73 1.11
C GLU A 176 -8.55 7.05 1.90
N VAL A 177 -8.39 7.33 3.20
CA VAL A 177 -9.46 7.75 4.10
C VAL A 177 -9.36 9.26 4.34
N TYR A 178 -10.42 9.98 4.01
CA TYR A 178 -10.54 11.41 4.21
C TYR A 178 -11.57 11.76 5.28
N ALA A 179 -11.24 12.80 6.05
CA ALA A 179 -12.14 13.47 6.96
C ALA A 179 -12.08 14.98 6.71
N LYS A 180 -13.13 15.71 7.10
CA LYS A 180 -13.17 17.17 7.21
C LYS A 180 -12.23 17.66 8.32
N SER A 181 -11.36 18.60 7.98
CA SER A 181 -10.56 19.35 8.95
C SER A 181 -11.40 20.42 9.65
N LYS A 182 -10.88 21.00 10.74
CA LYS A 182 -11.48 22.19 11.40
C LYS A 182 -11.71 23.38 10.45
N LYS A 183 -10.92 23.46 9.36
CA LYS A 183 -11.04 24.52 8.34
C LYS A 183 -12.12 24.21 7.29
N GLY A 184 -12.76 23.06 7.37
CA GLY A 184 -13.79 22.63 6.43
C GLY A 184 -13.27 22.07 5.11
N ALA A 185 -11.96 21.77 5.01
CA ALA A 185 -11.36 21.11 3.85
C ALA A 185 -11.05 19.64 4.15
N SER A 186 -10.94 18.81 3.11
CA SER A 186 -10.56 17.41 3.25
C SER A 186 -9.13 17.26 3.75
N VAL A 187 -8.93 16.37 4.71
CA VAL A 187 -7.63 15.93 5.21
C VAL A 187 -7.53 14.42 5.08
N LEU A 188 -6.40 13.97 4.55
CA LEU A 188 -6.06 12.56 4.46
C LEU A 188 -5.69 12.04 5.85
N MET A 189 -6.46 11.07 6.34
CA MET A 189 -6.32 10.48 7.67
C MET A 189 -5.43 9.25 7.62
N PHE A 190 -5.74 8.33 6.72
CA PHE A 190 -5.06 7.04 6.55
C PHE A 190 -4.92 6.72 5.08
N MET A 191 -3.87 6.00 4.72
CA MET A 191 -3.73 5.48 3.37
C MET A 191 -2.98 4.16 3.40
N GLU A 192 -3.32 3.25 2.50
CA GLU A 192 -2.55 2.01 2.32
C GLU A 192 -2.46 1.68 0.84
N SER A 193 -1.28 1.25 0.41
CA SER A 193 -1.04 0.82 -0.96
C SER A 193 -1.70 -0.53 -1.24
N LEU A 194 -2.16 -0.70 -2.47
CA LEU A 194 -2.51 -2.01 -3.02
C LEU A 194 -1.26 -2.66 -3.59
N ASP A 195 -1.10 -3.96 -3.36
CA ASP A 195 -0.04 -4.79 -3.96
C ASP A 195 -0.22 -4.93 -5.48
N MET A 196 -1.40 -4.63 -6.00
CA MET A 196 -1.73 -4.72 -7.42
C MET A 196 -2.71 -3.66 -7.88
N ILE A 197 -2.62 -3.34 -9.18
CA ILE A 197 -3.49 -2.35 -9.83
C ILE A 197 -4.94 -2.85 -9.88
N VAL A 198 -5.15 -4.12 -10.20
CA VAL A 198 -6.46 -4.78 -10.22
C VAL A 198 -6.59 -5.62 -8.97
N PRO A 199 -7.08 -5.07 -7.86
CA PRO A 199 -6.97 -5.78 -6.60
C PRO A 199 -7.98 -6.93 -6.52
N THR A 200 -7.47 -8.10 -6.19
CA THR A 200 -8.30 -9.24 -5.80
C THR A 200 -8.91 -9.01 -4.41
N GLN A 201 -9.72 -9.96 -3.94
CA GLN A 201 -10.24 -9.91 -2.56
C GLN A 201 -9.13 -9.96 -1.51
N GLY A 202 -8.09 -10.78 -1.71
CA GLY A 202 -6.95 -10.84 -0.79
C GLY A 202 -6.17 -9.54 -0.74
N SER A 203 -5.91 -8.93 -1.92
CA SER A 203 -5.28 -7.61 -2.04
C SER A 203 -6.03 -6.54 -1.24
N LEU A 204 -7.34 -6.44 -1.46
CA LEU A 204 -8.20 -5.49 -0.74
C LEU A 204 -8.26 -5.79 0.77
N ALA A 205 -8.33 -7.05 1.16
CA ALA A 205 -8.36 -7.44 2.58
C ALA A 205 -7.08 -6.99 3.31
N LEU A 206 -5.90 -7.19 2.71
CA LEU A 206 -4.64 -6.71 3.28
C LEU A 206 -4.62 -5.18 3.39
N CYS A 207 -5.01 -4.48 2.32
CA CYS A 207 -5.03 -3.01 2.29
C CYS A 207 -6.00 -2.42 3.34
N LEU A 208 -7.23 -2.94 3.43
CA LEU A 208 -8.22 -2.51 4.42
C LEU A 208 -7.77 -2.81 5.86
N THR A 209 -7.13 -3.95 6.09
CA THR A 209 -6.60 -4.28 7.41
C THR A 209 -5.43 -3.37 7.79
N GLY A 210 -4.58 -3.00 6.82
CA GLY A 210 -3.54 -1.98 7.01
C GLY A 210 -4.11 -0.63 7.44
N ILE A 211 -5.16 -0.16 6.77
CA ILE A 211 -5.90 1.06 7.19
C ILE A 211 -6.47 0.92 8.60
N GLN A 212 -7.12 -0.21 8.91
CA GLN A 212 -7.67 -0.46 10.23
C GLN A 212 -6.57 -0.45 11.32
N LYS A 213 -5.40 -1.02 11.02
CA LYS A 213 -4.24 -1.01 11.91
C LYS A 213 -3.74 0.41 12.15
N GLN A 214 -3.60 1.23 11.10
CA GLN A 214 -3.23 2.65 11.26
C GLN A 214 -4.22 3.40 12.16
N PHE A 215 -5.52 3.16 11.99
CA PHE A 215 -6.54 3.73 12.88
C PHE A 215 -6.38 3.26 14.32
N ASN A 216 -6.15 1.96 14.54
CA ASN A 216 -5.96 1.38 15.88
C ASN A 216 -4.71 1.95 16.56
N ASP A 217 -3.61 2.11 15.82
CA ASP A 217 -2.33 2.65 16.30
C ASP A 217 -2.49 4.13 16.72
N VAL A 218 -3.28 4.92 15.98
CA VAL A 218 -3.59 6.31 16.35
C VAL A 218 -4.58 6.38 17.52
N ASN A 219 -5.57 5.50 17.56
CA ASN A 219 -6.60 5.50 18.60
C ASN A 219 -6.11 4.94 19.94
N ASN A 220 -5.17 4.00 19.89
CA ASN A 220 -4.58 3.35 21.05
C ASN A 220 -3.05 3.45 20.92
N PRO A 221 -2.50 4.68 21.00
CA PRO A 221 -1.07 4.85 20.87
C PRO A 221 -0.38 4.03 21.95
N PRO A 222 0.73 3.34 21.63
CA PRO A 222 1.49 2.61 22.64
C PRO A 222 1.82 3.56 23.79
N GLU A 223 1.57 3.13 25.03
CA GLU A 223 1.85 3.96 26.20
C GLU A 223 3.35 4.32 26.17
N ALA A 224 3.68 5.61 25.99
CA ALA A 224 5.06 6.13 26.02
C ALA A 224 5.59 6.16 27.47
N LYS A 225 5.52 5.01 28.14
CA LYS A 225 5.93 4.81 29.53
C LYS A 225 7.23 4.03 29.53
N GLY A 226 8.32 4.73 29.26
CA GLY A 226 9.63 4.15 29.38
C GLY A 226 10.73 5.17 29.22
N LYS A 227 11.91 4.84 29.74
CA LYS A 227 13.13 5.49 29.26
C LYS A 227 13.33 5.04 27.81
N LYS A 228 13.89 5.90 26.96
CA LYS A 228 14.22 5.61 25.54
C LYS A 228 14.92 4.25 25.33
N ASP A 229 15.69 3.80 26.32
CA ASP A 229 16.37 2.50 26.28
C ASP A 229 15.42 1.30 26.46
N GLU A 230 14.38 1.42 27.28
CA GLU A 230 13.36 0.37 27.51
C GLU A 230 12.49 0.20 26.26
N GLU A 231 12.08 1.30 25.62
CA GLU A 231 11.35 1.26 24.34
C GLU A 231 12.17 0.59 23.23
N LYS A 232 13.47 0.91 23.16
CA LYS A 232 14.38 0.31 22.19
C LYS A 232 14.56 -1.19 22.42
N GLU A 233 14.67 -1.63 23.68
CA GLU A 233 14.81 -3.06 23.98
C GLU A 233 13.50 -3.81 23.74
N ALA A 234 12.34 -3.23 24.08
CA ALA A 234 11.04 -3.81 23.76
C ALA A 234 10.84 -3.95 22.24
N ALA A 235 11.25 -2.95 21.46
CA ALA A 235 11.21 -3.02 19.99
C ALA A 235 12.10 -4.13 19.43
N ARG A 236 13.31 -4.32 19.99
CA ARG A 236 14.22 -5.42 19.62
C ARG A 236 13.65 -6.78 20.00
N GLU A 237 13.07 -6.90 21.18
CA GLU A 237 12.42 -8.14 21.61
C GLU A 237 11.25 -8.50 20.69
N LYS A 238 10.44 -7.51 20.30
CA LYS A 238 9.39 -7.69 19.30
C LYS A 238 9.96 -8.16 17.96
N ALA A 239 10.95 -7.47 17.41
CA ALA A 239 11.59 -7.84 16.14
C ALA A 239 12.15 -9.29 16.18
N ARG A 240 12.82 -9.68 17.27
CA ARG A 240 13.28 -11.06 17.46
C ARG A 240 12.15 -12.09 17.44
N LYS A 241 11.00 -11.78 18.06
CA LYS A 241 9.82 -12.65 18.04
C LYS A 241 9.23 -12.74 16.64
N ASP A 242 9.12 -11.62 15.95
CA ASP A 242 8.57 -11.53 14.61
C ASP A 242 9.42 -12.33 13.60
N VAL A 243 10.75 -12.16 13.63
CA VAL A 243 11.69 -12.97 12.85
C VAL A 243 11.57 -14.45 13.19
N ALA A 244 11.43 -14.82 14.48
CA ALA A 244 11.26 -16.21 14.87
C ALA A 244 9.96 -16.82 14.33
N ILE A 245 8.88 -16.04 14.23
CA ILE A 245 7.62 -16.46 13.60
C ILE A 245 7.83 -16.66 12.10
N ALA A 246 8.41 -15.67 11.41
CA ALA A 246 8.66 -15.70 9.97
C ALA A 246 9.49 -16.92 9.53
N ARG A 247 10.52 -17.27 10.30
CA ARG A 247 11.39 -18.43 10.04
C ARG A 247 10.74 -19.79 10.27
N ARG A 248 9.66 -19.83 11.05
CA ARG A 248 8.97 -21.07 11.45
C ARG A 248 7.76 -21.39 10.56
N LYS A 249 6.95 -20.37 10.23
CA LYS A 249 5.75 -20.53 9.40
C LYS A 249 6.14 -20.80 7.94
N MET A 250 5.21 -21.35 7.16
CA MET A 250 5.41 -21.56 5.72
C MET A 250 5.31 -20.23 4.97
N LEU A 251 6.38 -19.77 4.31
CA LEU A 251 6.32 -18.59 3.45
C LEU A 251 5.65 -18.90 2.11
N LEU A 252 4.46 -18.35 1.87
CA LEU A 252 3.80 -18.41 0.57
C LEU A 252 4.35 -17.31 -0.33
N VAL A 253 4.73 -17.69 -1.55
CA VAL A 253 5.21 -16.77 -2.57
C VAL A 253 4.36 -16.93 -3.82
N TRP A 254 3.75 -15.83 -4.27
CA TRP A 254 2.97 -15.85 -5.50
C TRP A 254 3.89 -16.01 -6.72
N LYS A 255 3.68 -17.09 -7.47
CA LYS A 255 4.52 -17.46 -8.63
C LYS A 255 4.69 -16.34 -9.65
N ASP A 256 3.63 -15.58 -9.93
CA ASP A 256 3.68 -14.58 -10.99
C ASP A 256 4.42 -13.32 -10.57
N GLU A 257 4.69 -13.11 -9.28
CA GLU A 257 5.57 -12.04 -8.80
C GLU A 257 7.04 -12.37 -8.95
N LEU A 258 7.41 -13.62 -9.22
CA LEU A 258 8.79 -14.02 -9.41
C LEU A 258 9.35 -13.57 -10.77
N ALA A 259 10.64 -13.24 -10.79
CA ALA A 259 11.33 -12.90 -12.03
C ALA A 259 11.44 -14.16 -12.92
N ARG A 260 11.49 -13.96 -14.24
CA ARG A 260 11.57 -15.07 -15.19
C ARG A 260 12.74 -16.00 -14.84
N GLY A 261 12.43 -17.28 -14.67
CA GLY A 261 13.43 -18.31 -14.41
C GLY A 261 13.91 -18.37 -12.95
N VAL A 262 13.29 -17.65 -12.03
CA VAL A 262 13.40 -17.90 -10.59
C VAL A 262 12.53 -19.11 -10.26
N THR A 263 13.14 -20.11 -9.62
CA THR A 263 12.51 -21.38 -9.26
C THR A 263 12.85 -21.72 -7.82
N GLU A 264 12.17 -22.71 -7.23
CA GLU A 264 12.49 -23.20 -5.88
C GLU A 264 13.98 -23.54 -5.71
N LEU A 265 14.60 -24.12 -6.75
CA LEU A 265 16.03 -24.46 -6.76
C LEU A 265 16.95 -23.24 -6.64
N LYS A 266 16.53 -22.07 -7.15
CA LYS A 266 17.29 -20.81 -7.03
C LYS A 266 16.99 -20.05 -5.74
N ILE A 267 15.80 -20.23 -5.19
CA ILE A 267 15.39 -19.60 -3.93
C ILE A 267 16.07 -20.29 -2.74
N LYS A 268 16.07 -21.63 -2.72
CA LYS A 268 16.54 -22.43 -1.57
C LYS A 268 17.96 -22.11 -1.06
N PRO A 269 18.96 -21.80 -1.92
CA PRO A 269 20.28 -21.38 -1.44
C PRO A 269 20.28 -20.01 -0.73
N ASN A 270 19.29 -19.17 -1.00
CA ASN A 270 19.18 -17.81 -0.47
C ASN A 270 18.13 -17.68 0.66
N TYR A 271 17.23 -18.66 0.79
CA TYR A 271 16.20 -18.72 1.82
C TYR A 271 16.09 -20.15 2.38
N ALA A 272 16.62 -20.37 3.58
CA ALA A 272 16.72 -21.71 4.17
C ALA A 272 15.45 -22.16 4.92
N TYR A 273 14.50 -21.26 5.15
CA TYR A 273 13.28 -21.52 5.89
C TYR A 273 12.18 -22.12 4.99
N PRO A 274 11.10 -22.70 5.55
CA PRO A 274 10.02 -23.29 4.77
C PRO A 274 9.37 -22.26 3.84
N PHE A 275 9.26 -22.59 2.55
CA PHE A 275 8.52 -21.77 1.60
C PHE A 275 7.81 -22.63 0.56
N LYS A 276 6.75 -22.09 -0.04
CA LYS A 276 5.98 -22.72 -1.12
C LYS A 276 5.63 -21.70 -2.19
N LEU A 277 5.88 -22.04 -3.44
CA LEU A 277 5.38 -21.26 -4.57
C LEU A 277 3.91 -21.60 -4.82
N VAL A 278 3.03 -20.61 -4.82
CA VAL A 278 1.57 -20.78 -4.93
C VAL A 278 0.95 -19.96 -6.06
N SER A 279 -0.27 -20.34 -6.45
CA SER A 279 -1.15 -19.54 -7.31
C SER A 279 -1.67 -18.29 -6.59
N ARG A 280 -2.27 -17.33 -7.33
CA ARG A 280 -2.89 -16.15 -6.70
C ARG A 280 -4.08 -16.55 -5.84
N GLU A 281 -4.87 -17.53 -6.29
CA GLU A 281 -6.06 -18.00 -5.59
C GLU A 281 -5.70 -18.64 -4.25
N GLU A 282 -4.66 -19.49 -4.21
CA GLU A 282 -4.14 -20.06 -2.95
C GLU A 282 -3.61 -18.97 -2.02
N PHE A 283 -2.93 -17.94 -2.56
CA PHE A 283 -2.39 -16.83 -1.79
C PHE A 283 -3.51 -15.97 -1.16
N ASP A 284 -4.53 -15.61 -1.96
CA ASP A 284 -5.70 -14.87 -1.49
C ASP A 284 -6.51 -15.67 -0.47
N GLN A 285 -6.64 -16.98 -0.66
CA GLN A 285 -7.36 -17.82 0.29
C GLN A 285 -6.70 -17.77 1.67
N ALA A 286 -5.36 -17.86 1.73
CA ALA A 286 -4.63 -17.77 3.00
C ALA A 286 -4.90 -16.45 3.75
N ILE A 287 -4.96 -15.32 3.03
CA ILE A 287 -5.33 -14.00 3.57
C ILE A 287 -6.77 -14.01 4.10
N LEU A 288 -7.71 -14.48 3.28
CA LEU A 288 -9.14 -14.40 3.58
C LEU A 288 -9.56 -15.31 4.74
N THR A 289 -8.88 -16.45 4.90
CA THR A 289 -9.13 -17.42 5.99
C THR A 289 -8.27 -17.23 7.22
N LYS A 290 -7.33 -16.27 7.20
CA LYS A 290 -6.38 -16.04 8.30
C LYS A 290 -5.59 -17.31 8.65
N ASP A 291 -4.96 -17.91 7.64
CA ASP A 291 -4.26 -19.19 7.80
C ASP A 291 -3.07 -19.08 8.79
N THR A 292 -3.25 -19.67 9.97
CA THR A 292 -2.30 -19.60 11.09
C THR A 292 -0.98 -20.32 10.85
N SER A 293 -0.88 -21.12 9.78
CA SER A 293 0.32 -21.92 9.47
C SER A 293 1.30 -21.20 8.53
N CYS A 294 0.90 -20.08 7.94
CA CYS A 294 1.65 -19.45 6.86
C CYS A 294 1.93 -17.96 7.07
N CYS A 295 2.96 -17.50 6.36
CA CYS A 295 3.23 -16.08 6.12
C CYS A 295 3.19 -15.83 4.61
N LEU A 296 3.11 -14.57 4.23
CA LEU A 296 2.97 -14.11 2.86
C LEU A 296 4.18 -13.25 2.50
N LEU A 297 4.82 -13.51 1.37
CA LEU A 297 5.75 -12.55 0.78
C LEU A 297 4.96 -11.61 -0.13
N VAL A 298 4.80 -10.36 0.28
CA VAL A 298 4.04 -9.34 -0.47
C VAL A 298 4.98 -8.23 -0.95
N MET A 299 4.85 -7.86 -2.21
CA MET A 299 5.51 -6.68 -2.78
C MET A 299 4.61 -5.46 -2.64
N TYR A 300 4.99 -4.51 -1.79
CA TYR A 300 4.26 -3.26 -1.59
C TYR A 300 4.94 -2.10 -2.31
N PRO A 301 4.22 -1.34 -3.14
CA PRO A 301 4.76 -0.10 -3.68
C PRO A 301 4.84 0.95 -2.55
N ALA A 302 6.06 1.41 -2.28
CA ALA A 302 6.37 2.25 -1.13
C ALA A 302 6.50 3.73 -1.49
N SER A 303 7.08 4.04 -2.66
CA SER A 303 7.22 5.41 -3.14
C SER A 303 7.39 5.47 -4.65
N LYS A 304 7.07 6.62 -5.24
CA LYS A 304 7.32 6.91 -6.65
C LYS A 304 8.31 8.05 -6.77
N THR A 305 9.52 7.76 -7.19
CA THR A 305 10.57 8.75 -7.44
C THR A 305 10.63 9.11 -8.91
N GLN A 306 10.75 10.39 -9.23
CA GLN A 306 11.02 10.81 -10.60
C GLN A 306 12.51 10.68 -10.90
N GLY A 307 12.86 9.74 -11.79
CA GLY A 307 14.19 9.66 -12.38
C GLY A 307 14.37 10.68 -13.52
N GLU A 308 15.57 10.72 -14.11
CA GLU A 308 15.90 11.64 -15.22
C GLU A 308 15.00 11.47 -16.45
N TYR A 309 14.54 10.24 -16.73
CA TYR A 309 13.80 9.90 -17.95
C TYR A 309 12.40 9.33 -17.71
N ARG A 310 12.15 8.74 -16.54
CA ARG A 310 10.86 8.13 -16.18
C ARG A 310 10.68 8.11 -14.67
N ALA A 311 9.42 8.04 -14.24
CA ALA A 311 9.15 7.74 -12.85
C ALA A 311 9.63 6.31 -12.53
N THR A 312 9.84 6.01 -11.26
CA THR A 312 10.13 4.66 -10.82
C THR A 312 9.43 4.41 -9.51
N VAL A 313 8.73 3.29 -9.43
CA VAL A 313 8.11 2.83 -8.21
C VAL A 313 9.13 2.00 -7.44
N ASN A 314 9.44 2.44 -6.21
CA ASN A 314 10.23 1.68 -5.27
C ASN A 314 9.30 0.73 -4.52
N TYR A 315 9.68 -0.54 -4.47
CA TYR A 315 8.92 -1.58 -3.77
C TYR A 315 9.61 -1.94 -2.46
N GLU A 316 8.81 -2.23 -1.46
CA GLU A 316 9.19 -2.87 -0.22
C GLU A 316 8.69 -4.32 -0.25
N HIS A 317 9.53 -5.24 0.18
CA HIS A 317 9.16 -6.65 0.33
C HIS A 317 8.83 -6.91 1.79
N ARG A 318 7.60 -7.35 2.05
CA ARG A 318 7.10 -7.61 3.41
C ARG A 318 6.84 -9.11 3.58
N ILE A 319 7.31 -9.68 4.68
CA ILE A 319 6.79 -10.94 5.20
C ILE A 319 5.64 -10.58 6.13
N VAL A 320 4.42 -10.93 5.74
CA VAL A 320 3.20 -10.64 6.49
C VAL A 320 2.67 -11.93 7.11
N ASP A 321 2.35 -11.93 8.40
CA ASP A 321 1.66 -13.04 9.03
C ASP A 321 0.22 -13.12 8.50
N ALA A 322 -0.18 -14.24 7.88
CA ALA A 322 -1.52 -14.36 7.32
C ALA A 322 -2.63 -14.35 8.39
N GLU A 323 -2.30 -14.71 9.64
CA GLU A 323 -3.25 -14.77 10.76
C GLU A 323 -3.59 -13.37 11.30
N THR A 324 -2.57 -12.55 11.49
CA THR A 324 -2.67 -11.28 12.21
C THR A 324 -2.53 -10.06 11.30
N ASP A 325 -2.12 -10.27 10.05
CA ASP A 325 -1.75 -9.23 9.08
C ASP A 325 -0.57 -8.35 9.53
N GLU A 326 0.15 -8.76 10.56
CA GLU A 326 1.33 -8.05 11.04
C GLU A 326 2.49 -8.23 10.07
N VAL A 327 3.18 -7.13 9.78
CA VAL A 327 4.45 -7.17 9.04
C VAL A 327 5.52 -7.68 9.99
N LEU A 328 5.99 -8.90 9.75
CA LEU A 328 7.01 -9.56 10.56
C LEU A 328 8.42 -9.12 10.18
N VAL A 329 8.66 -8.93 8.89
CA VAL A 329 9.96 -8.53 8.32
C VAL A 329 9.69 -7.63 7.13
N ALA A 330 10.48 -6.57 6.97
CA ALA A 330 10.45 -5.73 5.78
C ALA A 330 11.86 -5.54 5.22
N ALA A 331 12.00 -5.63 3.91
CA ALA A 331 13.24 -5.35 3.20
C ALA A 331 12.97 -4.42 2.02
N VAL A 332 13.76 -3.35 1.91
CA VAL A 332 13.75 -2.46 0.75
C VAL A 332 14.97 -2.84 -0.11
N PRO A 333 14.77 -3.30 -1.36
CA PRO A 333 15.88 -3.63 -2.24
C PRO A 333 16.80 -2.42 -2.43
N GLU A 334 18.12 -2.65 -2.38
CA GLU A 334 19.10 -1.59 -2.60
C GLU A 334 18.93 -0.93 -3.98
N VAL A 335 18.73 0.39 -3.99
CA VAL A 335 18.82 1.21 -5.20
C VAL A 335 20.31 1.44 -5.49
N ARG A 336 20.84 0.84 -6.57
CA ARG A 336 22.24 1.03 -6.97
C ARG A 336 22.48 2.48 -7.40
N ASN A 337 23.46 3.16 -6.77
CA ASN A 337 23.91 4.50 -7.15
C ASN A 337 24.22 4.58 -8.66
N GLY A 338 23.50 5.44 -9.39
CA GLY A 338 23.70 5.68 -10.82
C GLY A 338 22.98 4.69 -11.76
N GLY A 339 22.26 3.71 -11.24
CA GLY A 339 21.33 2.90 -12.02
C GLY A 339 19.91 3.42 -11.87
N MET A 340 19.11 3.39 -12.94
CA MET A 340 17.66 3.48 -12.76
C MET A 340 17.24 2.38 -11.80
N PRO A 341 16.41 2.66 -10.77
CA PRO A 341 15.84 1.60 -9.97
C PRO A 341 15.09 0.68 -10.95
N PRO A 342 15.19 -0.64 -10.78
CA PRO A 342 14.51 -1.57 -11.65
C PRO A 342 13.00 -1.37 -11.45
N SER A 343 12.37 -0.62 -12.38
CA SER A 343 10.92 -0.52 -12.47
C SER A 343 10.39 -1.95 -12.59
N TYR A 344 9.47 -2.34 -11.70
CA TYR A 344 8.90 -3.68 -11.64
C TYR A 344 9.93 -4.81 -11.47
N GLN A 345 10.74 -4.74 -10.41
CA GLN A 345 11.56 -5.89 -10.08
C GLN A 345 10.71 -6.98 -9.43
N LYS A 346 10.06 -7.78 -10.28
CA LYS A 346 9.68 -9.16 -9.96
C LYS A 346 10.72 -9.77 -9.02
N ILE A 347 10.29 -10.52 -8.02
CA ILE A 347 11.17 -11.05 -6.98
C ILE A 347 12.21 -11.98 -7.61
N THR A 348 13.47 -11.57 -7.49
CA THR A 348 14.68 -12.31 -7.87
C THR A 348 15.17 -13.14 -6.69
N ASP A 349 16.04 -14.11 -6.98
CA ASP A 349 16.74 -14.89 -5.96
C ASP A 349 17.61 -14.02 -5.03
N LYS A 350 18.13 -12.88 -5.50
CA LYS A 350 18.85 -11.92 -4.65
C LYS A 350 17.96 -11.34 -3.55
N GLN A 351 16.71 -11.00 -3.86
CA GLN A 351 15.82 -10.38 -2.86
C GLN A 351 15.46 -11.33 -1.72
N PHE A 352 15.49 -12.65 -1.94
CA PHE A 352 15.39 -13.62 -0.84
C PHE A 352 16.59 -13.55 0.11
N LYS A 353 17.80 -13.34 -0.42
CA LYS A 353 18.99 -13.11 0.40
C LYS A 353 18.90 -11.78 1.16
N ASP A 354 18.36 -10.74 0.52
CA ASP A 354 18.16 -9.43 1.14
C ASP A 354 17.16 -9.55 2.32
N LEU A 355 16.11 -10.35 2.19
CA LEU A 355 15.18 -10.69 3.29
C LEU A 355 15.87 -11.40 4.46
N VAL A 356 16.66 -12.46 4.20
CA VAL A 356 17.41 -13.16 5.26
C VAL A 356 18.40 -12.22 5.96
N THR A 357 19.03 -11.32 5.19
CA THR A 357 19.95 -10.32 5.75
C THR A 357 19.20 -9.35 6.68
N ALA A 358 18.02 -8.87 6.28
CA ALA A 358 17.17 -8.03 7.12
C ALA A 358 16.76 -8.75 8.43
N GLU A 359 16.33 -10.01 8.34
CA GLU A 359 16.04 -10.83 9.52
C GLU A 359 17.24 -10.97 10.47
N ASP A 360 18.43 -11.23 9.94
CA ASP A 360 19.65 -11.39 10.74
C ASP A 360 20.08 -10.07 11.39
N ASP A 361 19.85 -8.94 10.75
CA ASP A 361 20.18 -7.62 11.28
C ASP A 361 19.21 -7.16 12.37
N GLU A 362 17.93 -7.60 12.33
CA GLU A 362 16.96 -7.34 13.40
C GLU A 362 17.26 -8.08 14.71
N VAL A 363 17.95 -9.22 14.64
CA VAL A 363 18.24 -10.07 15.80
C VAL A 363 19.54 -9.67 16.53
N LYS A 364 20.47 -9.00 15.84
CA LYS A 364 21.76 -8.51 16.39
C LYS A 364 21.56 -7.33 17.35
#